data_AF-A0A354U734-F1
#
_entry.id   AF-A0A354U734-F1
#
_cell.length_a   1.000
_cell.length_b   1.000
_cell.length_c   1.000
_cell.angle_alpha   90.00
_cell.angle_beta   90.00
_cell.angle_gamma   90.00
#
_symmetry.space_group_name_H-M   'P 1'
#
loop_
_entity.id
_entity.type
_entity.pdbx_description
1 polymer ?
#
loop_
_entity_poly.entity_id
_entity_poly.type
_entity_poly.pdbx_seq_one_letter_code
_entity_poly.pdbx_strand_id
1 'polypeptide(L)'
;MSKDHAEYLSEDQIAAEVAELAKEIASGKKDEDELERDAYFSDPANADEIEAMLERMKLAETMYKARHEAGLTQKQLAARMGTNQTYIAALERGRKNISLSTLTRYARACGKKVAIAML
;
A
#
# COMPACT_ATOMS: atom_id res chain seq x y z
N MET A 1 -1.50 -7.29 -42.03
CA MET A 1 -0.48 -8.06 -41.31
C MET A 1 -1.11 -8.56 -40.03
N SER A 2 -1.19 -9.87 -39.89
CA SER A 2 -1.91 -10.58 -38.83
C SER A 2 -1.44 -10.10 -37.46
N LYS A 3 -2.37 -9.83 -36.54
CA LYS A 3 -2.03 -9.79 -35.12
C LYS A 3 -1.79 -11.24 -34.73
N ASP A 4 -0.57 -11.57 -34.30
CA ASP A 4 -0.29 -12.87 -33.70
C ASP A 4 -1.30 -13.10 -32.58
N HIS A 5 -2.17 -14.09 -32.76
CA HIS A 5 -2.97 -14.62 -31.66
C HIS A 5 -1.96 -15.28 -30.73
N ALA A 6 -1.81 -14.76 -29.51
CA ALA A 6 -1.15 -15.51 -28.46
C ALA A 6 -1.80 -16.90 -28.41
N GLU A 7 -1.02 -17.94 -28.64
CA GLU A 7 -1.48 -19.31 -28.59
C GLU A 7 -1.84 -19.61 -27.14
N TYR A 8 -3.14 -19.66 -26.84
CA TYR A 8 -3.61 -19.95 -25.49
C TYR A 8 -3.31 -21.42 -25.18
N LEU A 9 -2.79 -21.65 -23.97
CA LEU A 9 -2.57 -23.00 -23.44
C LEU A 9 -3.89 -23.80 -23.51
N SER A 10 -3.79 -25.08 -23.87
CA SER A 10 -4.93 -25.98 -23.80
C SER A 10 -5.43 -26.14 -22.36
N GLU A 11 -6.69 -26.56 -22.18
CA GLU A 11 -7.25 -26.82 -20.85
C GLU A 11 -6.39 -27.80 -20.04
N ASP A 12 -5.84 -28.83 -20.70
CA ASP A 12 -4.94 -29.80 -20.07
C ASP A 12 -3.61 -29.18 -19.63
N GLN A 13 -3.05 -28.27 -20.44
CA GLN A 13 -1.83 -27.54 -20.10
C GLN A 13 -2.04 -26.59 -18.92
N ILE A 14 -3.17 -25.87 -18.90
CA ILE A 14 -3.55 -25.01 -17.78
C ILE A 14 -3.74 -25.85 -16.51
N ALA A 15 -4.43 -26.98 -16.61
CA ALA A 15 -4.66 -27.86 -15.46
C ALA A 15 -3.36 -28.43 -14.88
N ALA A 16 -2.40 -28.79 -15.75
CA ALA A 16 -1.09 -29.26 -15.33
C ALA A 16 -0.26 -28.15 -14.65
N GLU A 17 -0.27 -26.95 -15.19
CA GLU A 17 0.46 -25.79 -14.64
C GLU A 17 -0.11 -25.38 -13.27
N VAL A 18 -1.44 -25.32 -13.14
CA VAL A 18 -2.13 -25.04 -11.87
C VAL A 18 -1.81 -26.11 -10.83
N ALA A 19 -1.77 -27.39 -11.22
CA ALA A 19 -1.43 -28.47 -10.30
C ALA A 19 0.03 -28.38 -9.79
N GLU A 20 0.95 -27.90 -10.62
CA GLU A 20 2.35 -27.71 -10.23
C GLU A 20 2.53 -26.50 -9.32
N LEU A 21 1.91 -25.36 -9.65
CA LEU A 21 1.82 -24.18 -8.78
C LEU A 21 1.22 -24.52 -7.41
N ALA A 22 0.19 -25.37 -7.37
CA ALA A 22 -0.41 -25.81 -6.12
C ALA A 22 0.56 -26.62 -5.24
N LYS A 23 1.43 -27.46 -5.84
CA LYS A 23 2.48 -28.18 -5.11
C LYS A 23 3.56 -27.25 -4.59
N GLU A 24 3.96 -26.24 -5.37
CA GLU A 24 4.94 -25.24 -4.93
C GLU A 24 4.41 -24.44 -3.74
N ILE A 25 3.16 -23.96 -3.80
CA ILE A 25 2.50 -23.27 -2.67
C ILE A 25 2.41 -24.21 -1.45
N ALA A 26 2.03 -25.47 -1.66
CA ALA A 26 1.92 -26.45 -0.57
C ALA A 26 3.28 -26.83 0.05
N SER A 27 4.37 -26.70 -0.70
CA SER A 27 5.73 -26.98 -0.20
C SER A 27 6.20 -25.97 0.86
N GLY A 28 5.54 -24.81 0.94
CA GLY A 28 5.91 -23.73 1.87
C GLY A 28 7.32 -23.19 1.63
N LYS A 29 7.93 -23.50 0.48
CA LYS A 29 9.27 -23.06 0.12
C LYS A 29 9.19 -21.56 -0.17
N LYS A 30 9.77 -20.78 0.72
CA LYS A 30 9.91 -19.33 0.53
C LYS A 30 10.77 -19.07 -0.69
N ASP A 31 10.30 -18.20 -1.57
CA ASP A 31 11.13 -17.68 -2.64
C ASP A 31 12.22 -16.74 -2.08
N GLU A 32 13.18 -16.37 -2.93
CA GLU A 32 14.29 -15.50 -2.55
C GLU A 32 13.79 -14.17 -1.99
N ASP A 33 12.77 -13.58 -2.61
CA ASP A 33 12.17 -12.31 -2.18
C ASP A 33 11.53 -12.43 -0.77
N GLU A 34 10.90 -13.55 -0.44
CA GLU A 34 10.36 -13.83 0.90
C GLU A 34 11.46 -13.94 1.94
N LEU A 35 12.55 -14.64 1.63
CA LEU A 35 13.69 -14.79 2.53
C LEU A 35 14.38 -13.45 2.80
N GLU A 36 14.55 -12.61 1.77
CA GLU A 36 15.11 -11.26 1.91
C GLU A 36 14.22 -10.36 2.77
N ARG A 37 12.89 -10.41 2.57
CA ARG A 37 11.95 -9.66 3.42
C ARG A 37 12.05 -10.09 4.87
N ASP A 38 12.03 -11.40 5.14
CA ASP A 38 12.12 -11.91 6.49
C ASP A 38 13.43 -11.52 7.17
N ALA A 39 14.55 -11.61 6.45
CA ALA A 39 15.84 -11.18 6.94
C ALA A 39 15.83 -9.68 7.30
N TYR A 40 15.29 -8.84 6.41
CA TYR A 40 15.17 -7.41 6.67
C TYR A 40 14.34 -7.10 7.92
N PHE A 41 13.16 -7.73 8.06
CA PHE A 41 12.24 -7.46 9.17
C PHE A 41 12.65 -8.10 10.51
N SER A 42 13.56 -9.08 10.49
CA SER A 42 14.05 -9.75 11.69
C SER A 42 15.40 -9.24 12.17
N ASP A 43 16.14 -8.49 11.35
CA ASP A 43 17.41 -7.88 11.73
C ASP A 43 17.19 -6.72 12.72
N PRO A 44 17.72 -6.79 13.95
CA PRO A 44 17.65 -5.69 14.91
C PRO A 44 18.27 -4.38 14.40
N ALA A 45 19.19 -4.43 13.44
CA ALA A 45 19.78 -3.23 12.82
C ALA A 45 18.74 -2.39 12.06
N ASN A 46 17.61 -2.99 11.65
CA ASN A 46 16.54 -2.30 10.94
C ASN A 46 15.38 -1.88 11.86
N ALA A 47 15.47 -2.15 13.17
CA ALA A 47 14.35 -1.96 14.10
C ALA A 47 13.80 -0.52 14.09
N ASP A 48 14.67 0.49 14.14
CA ASP A 48 14.27 1.90 14.14
C ASP A 48 13.58 2.31 12.83
N GLU A 49 14.08 1.83 11.68
CA GLU A 49 13.47 2.11 10.38
C GLU A 49 12.11 1.42 10.24
N ILE A 50 12.00 0.18 10.69
CA ILE A 50 10.76 -0.59 10.70
C ILE A 50 9.73 0.09 11.60
N GLU A 51 10.13 0.53 12.80
CA GLU A 51 9.27 1.27 13.71
C GLU A 51 8.76 2.57 13.05
N ALA A 52 9.65 3.39 12.51
CA ALA A 52 9.28 4.61 11.79
C ALA A 52 8.40 4.33 10.56
N MET A 53 8.58 3.19 9.88
CA MET A 53 7.69 2.76 8.81
C MET A 53 6.30 2.41 9.33
N LEU A 54 6.20 1.64 10.41
CA LEU A 54 4.93 1.26 11.03
C LEU A 54 4.15 2.48 11.52
N GLU A 55 4.83 3.46 12.13
CA GLU A 55 4.21 4.73 12.53
C GLU A 55 3.65 5.51 11.34
N ARG A 56 4.40 5.61 10.24
CA ARG A 56 3.91 6.25 9.00
C ARG A 56 2.70 5.52 8.42
N MET A 57 2.68 4.19 8.48
CA MET A 57 1.52 3.39 8.03
C MET A 57 0.28 3.64 8.90
N LYS A 58 0.43 3.70 10.24
CA LYS A 58 -0.66 4.05 11.15
C LYS A 58 -1.24 5.43 10.85
N LEU A 59 -0.39 6.41 10.57
CA LEU A 59 -0.84 7.75 10.16
C LEU A 59 -1.59 7.70 8.81
N ALA A 60 -1.05 6.99 7.83
CA ALA A 60 -1.65 6.84 6.51
C ALA A 60 -3.04 6.18 6.57
N GLU A 61 -3.19 5.14 7.39
CA GLU A 61 -4.47 4.47 7.64
C GLU A 61 -5.47 5.43 8.30
N THR A 62 -5.02 6.22 9.29
CA THR A 62 -5.87 7.23 9.95
C THR A 62 -6.39 8.26 8.95
N MET A 63 -5.53 8.73 8.05
CA MET A 63 -5.91 9.65 6.97
C MET A 63 -6.92 9.02 6.01
N TYR A 64 -6.66 7.78 5.56
CA TYR A 64 -7.57 7.01 4.71
C TYR A 64 -8.96 6.89 5.35
N LYS A 65 -9.03 6.50 6.63
CA LYS A 65 -10.30 6.40 7.38
C LYS A 65 -11.02 7.73 7.44
N ALA A 66 -10.32 8.82 7.77
CA ALA A 66 -10.90 10.16 7.81
C ALA A 66 -11.49 10.59 6.45
N ARG A 67 -10.83 10.26 5.33
CA ARG A 67 -11.38 10.51 3.98
C ARG A 67 -12.62 9.67 3.70
N HIS A 68 -12.59 8.39 4.06
CA HIS A 68 -13.73 7.48 3.87
C HIS A 68 -14.95 7.91 4.67
N GLU A 69 -14.78 8.28 5.94
CA GLU A 69 -15.85 8.82 6.79
C GLU A 69 -16.43 10.13 6.24
N ALA A 70 -15.62 10.93 5.55
CA ALA A 70 -16.07 12.14 4.86
C ALA A 70 -16.81 11.85 3.54
N GLY A 71 -16.92 10.59 3.12
CA GLY A 71 -17.58 10.19 1.87
C GLY A 71 -16.84 10.64 0.60
N LEU A 72 -15.52 10.86 0.69
CA LEU A 72 -14.74 11.43 -0.41
C LEU A 72 -13.92 10.35 -1.13
N THR A 73 -13.91 10.41 -2.46
CA THR A 73 -12.88 9.76 -3.27
C THR A 73 -11.54 10.51 -3.14
N GLN A 74 -10.43 9.85 -3.46
CA GLN A 74 -9.11 10.51 -3.49
C GLN A 74 -9.08 11.71 -4.46
N LYS A 75 -9.76 11.61 -5.61
CA LYS A 75 -9.85 12.69 -6.60
C LYS A 75 -10.62 13.90 -6.06
N GLN A 76 -11.74 13.68 -5.36
CA GLN A 76 -12.50 14.76 -4.73
C GLN A 76 -11.72 15.44 -3.61
N LEU A 77 -11.02 14.66 -2.78
CA LEU A 77 -10.16 15.22 -1.74
C LEU A 77 -9.01 16.04 -2.34
N ALA A 78 -8.38 15.53 -3.39
CA ALA A 78 -7.33 16.24 -4.11
C ALA A 78 -7.81 17.60 -4.62
N ALA A 79 -8.99 17.65 -5.23
CA ALA A 79 -9.61 18.89 -5.69
C ALA A 79 -9.86 19.87 -4.52
N ARG A 80 -10.39 19.40 -3.39
CA ARG A 80 -10.59 20.24 -2.18
C ARG A 80 -9.28 20.78 -1.61
N MET A 81 -8.20 20.01 -1.70
CA MET A 81 -6.89 20.41 -1.20
C MET A 81 -6.07 21.22 -2.20
N GLY A 82 -6.53 21.39 -3.45
CA GLY A 82 -5.76 22.03 -4.52
C GLY A 82 -4.50 21.23 -4.91
N THR A 83 -4.60 19.91 -4.97
CA THR A 83 -3.50 18.99 -5.34
C THR A 83 -3.99 17.92 -6.31
N ASN A 84 -3.15 16.93 -6.62
CA ASN A 84 -3.47 15.83 -7.53
C ASN A 84 -3.79 14.52 -6.80
N GLN A 85 -4.50 13.61 -7.47
CA GLN A 85 -4.92 12.32 -6.92
C GLN A 85 -3.71 11.45 -6.53
N THR A 86 -2.66 11.43 -7.36
CA THR A 86 -1.43 10.65 -7.11
C THR A 86 -0.78 11.04 -5.79
N TYR A 87 -0.79 12.33 -5.45
CA TYR A 87 -0.28 12.84 -4.19
C TYR A 87 -1.10 12.33 -3.00
N ILE A 88 -2.43 12.43 -3.07
CA ILE A 88 -3.31 11.88 -2.02
C ILE A 88 -3.08 10.37 -1.84
N ALA A 89 -2.97 9.65 -2.95
CA ALA A 89 -2.73 8.21 -2.93
C ALA A 89 -1.33 7.84 -2.42
N ALA A 90 -0.34 8.72 -2.54
CA ALA A 90 0.99 8.53 -1.95
C ALA A 90 0.97 8.76 -0.43
N LEU A 91 0.23 9.77 0.04
CA LEU A 91 0.04 10.03 1.46
C LEU A 91 -0.69 8.87 2.15
N GLU A 92 -1.79 8.38 1.56
CA GLU A 92 -2.59 7.27 2.10
C GLU A 92 -1.89 5.90 2.03
N ARG A 93 -0.76 5.80 1.32
CA ARG A 93 0.11 4.60 1.32
C ARG A 93 1.33 4.75 2.23
N GLY A 94 1.47 5.85 2.96
CA GLY A 94 2.64 6.10 3.82
C GLY A 94 3.96 6.25 3.05
N ARG A 95 3.92 6.45 1.73
CA ARG A 95 5.12 6.51 0.87
C ARG A 95 5.88 7.83 0.97
N LYS A 96 5.36 8.80 1.72
CA LYS A 96 5.95 10.13 1.89
C LYS A 96 5.84 10.58 3.33
N ASN A 97 6.88 11.26 3.81
CA ASN A 97 6.77 12.07 5.01
C ASN A 97 5.83 13.25 4.75
N ILE A 98 4.93 13.51 5.70
CA ILE A 98 3.93 14.57 5.61
C ILE A 98 4.27 15.66 6.62
N SER A 99 4.25 16.92 6.19
CA SER A 99 4.36 18.05 7.11
C SER A 99 3.08 18.19 7.94
N LEU A 100 3.18 18.72 9.16
CA LEU A 100 2.02 19.04 10.00
C LEU A 100 1.04 19.98 9.28
N SER A 101 1.54 20.93 8.48
CA SER A 101 0.72 21.83 7.67
C SER A 101 -0.12 21.09 6.62
N THR A 102 0.43 20.04 6.00
CA THR A 102 -0.29 19.24 5.01
C THR A 102 -1.29 18.31 5.69
N LEU A 103 -0.90 17.68 6.80
CA LEU A 103 -1.81 16.86 7.61
C LEU A 103 -3.02 17.68 8.08
N THR A 104 -2.79 18.91 8.53
CA THR A 104 -3.87 19.82 8.96
C THR A 104 -4.80 20.19 7.81
N ARG A 105 -4.26 20.50 6.61
CA ARG A 105 -5.09 20.77 5.43
C ARG A 105 -5.91 19.55 5.01
N TYR A 106 -5.30 18.36 5.04
CA TYR A 106 -5.98 17.10 4.75
C TYR A 106 -7.14 16.88 5.72
N ALA A 107 -6.89 16.95 7.03
CA ALA A 107 -7.90 16.78 8.06
C ALA A 107 -9.06 17.77 7.86
N ARG A 108 -8.77 19.06 7.62
CA ARG A 108 -9.79 20.09 7.36
C ARG A 108 -10.63 19.78 6.10
N ALA A 109 -10.01 19.31 5.03
CA ALA A 109 -10.73 18.95 3.80
C ALA A 109 -11.68 17.75 3.99
N CYS A 110 -11.40 16.90 5.00
CA CYS A 110 -12.25 15.83 5.49
C CYS A 110 -13.22 16.27 6.61
N GLY A 111 -13.24 17.54 7.02
CA GLY A 111 -14.08 18.01 8.14
C GLY A 111 -13.60 17.59 9.53
N LYS A 112 -12.32 17.24 9.67
CA LYS A 112 -11.66 16.79 10.91
C LYS A 112 -10.65 17.82 11.42
N LYS A 113 -10.09 17.57 12.60
CA LYS A 113 -8.99 18.33 13.21
C LYS A 113 -7.87 17.38 13.61
N VAL A 114 -6.65 17.87 13.64
CA VAL A 114 -5.48 17.14 14.15
C VAL A 114 -5.39 17.37 15.66
N ALA A 115 -5.14 16.31 16.41
CA ALA A 115 -4.76 16.34 17.81
C ALA A 115 -3.47 15.52 17.98
N ILE A 116 -2.58 15.96 18.86
CA ILE A 116 -1.29 15.31 19.13
C ILE A 116 -1.23 15.04 20.63
N ALA A 117 -0.87 13.82 20.99
CA ALA A 117 -0.62 13.40 22.36
C ALA A 117 0.67 12.56 22.39
N MET A 118 1.45 12.70 23.46
CA MET A 118 2.60 11.85 23.75
C MET A 118 2.14 10.82 24.80
N LEU A 119 2.47 9.55 24.58
CA LEU A 119 2.04 8.42 25.42
C LEU A 119 3.22 7.84 26.20
#